data_AF-A0A7S3RVY9-F1
#
_entry.id   AF-A0A7S3RVY9-F1
#
_cell.length_a   1.000
_cell.length_b   1.000
_cell.length_c   1.000
_cell.angle_alpha   90.00
_cell.angle_beta   90.00
_cell.angle_gamma   90.00
#
_symmetry.space_group_name_H-M   'P 1'
#
loop_
_entity.id
_entity.type
_entity.pdbx_description
1 polymer ?
#
loop_
_entity_poly.entity_id
_entity_poly.type
_entity_poly.pdbx_seq_one_letter_code
_entity_poly.pdbx_strand_id
1 'polypeptide(L)'
;AAVNTCAACPFHGRGRYSKSLAAGLREDGTFGDVETTIRSSQHSWCQHDACLNDPLVQQVARRVANVTQTPETNAEHAQLVYYHACARVGDPNCAFYGRHSDYLDGDLERLQGVRIYT
;
A
#
# COMPACT_ATOMS: atom_id res chain seq x y z
N ALA A 1 -5.35 -25.30 -15.19
CA ALA A 1 -5.28 -25.02 -13.73
C ALA A 1 -5.86 -23.62 -13.51
N ALA A 2 -6.97 -23.51 -12.79
CA ALA A 2 -7.62 -22.23 -12.57
C ALA A 2 -6.70 -21.34 -11.72
N VAL A 3 -6.43 -20.13 -12.20
CA VAL A 3 -5.76 -19.08 -11.43
C VAL A 3 -6.75 -18.68 -10.32
N ASN A 4 -6.57 -19.26 -9.14
CA ASN A 4 -7.32 -18.88 -7.95
C ASN A 4 -6.81 -17.49 -7.55
N THR A 5 -7.44 -16.47 -8.12
CA THR A 5 -7.10 -15.06 -7.92
C THR A 5 -7.20 -14.71 -6.44
N CYS A 6 -6.27 -13.86 -6.00
CA CYS A 6 -5.95 -13.60 -4.60
C CYS A 6 -7.10 -12.91 -3.84
N ALA A 7 -8.11 -13.67 -3.39
CA ALA A 7 -9.23 -13.17 -2.59
C ALA A 7 -8.85 -12.94 -1.11
N ALA A 8 -7.70 -13.46 -0.67
CA ALA A 8 -7.24 -13.35 0.71
C ALA A 8 -6.95 -11.90 1.12
N CYS A 9 -6.20 -11.14 0.31
CA CYS A 9 -5.89 -9.76 0.66
C CYS A 9 -7.18 -8.94 0.83
N PRO A 10 -8.10 -8.85 -0.16
CA PRO A 10 -9.35 -8.11 0.03
C PRO A 10 -10.19 -8.57 1.24
N PHE A 11 -10.13 -9.86 1.61
CA PHE A 11 -10.78 -10.36 2.81
C PHE A 11 -10.20 -9.76 4.10
N HIS A 12 -8.87 -9.70 4.22
CA HIS A 12 -8.20 -9.12 5.38
C HIS A 12 -8.36 -7.60 5.49
N GLY A 13 -8.66 -6.91 4.39
CA GLY A 13 -8.99 -5.48 4.40
C GLY A 13 -10.40 -5.14 4.92
N ARG A 14 -11.33 -6.10 4.98
CA ARG A 14 -12.74 -5.82 5.29
C ARG A 14 -12.92 -5.21 6.68
N GLY A 15 -13.60 -4.07 6.73
CA GLY A 15 -13.83 -3.32 7.98
C GLY A 15 -12.58 -2.65 8.55
N ARG A 16 -11.46 -2.60 7.80
CA ARG A 16 -10.19 -2.01 8.24
C ARG A 16 -9.73 -0.82 7.39
N TYR A 17 -10.46 -0.52 6.33
CA TYR A 17 -10.16 0.62 5.47
C TYR A 17 -10.43 1.94 6.19
N SER A 18 -9.47 2.86 6.06
CA SER A 18 -9.56 4.25 6.53
C SER A 18 -9.04 5.19 5.45
N LYS A 19 -9.32 6.50 5.57
CA LYS A 19 -8.85 7.51 4.60
C LYS A 19 -7.34 7.38 4.39
N SER A 20 -6.88 7.41 3.13
CA SER A 20 -5.46 7.35 2.81
C SER A 20 -4.72 8.62 3.22
N LEU A 21 -3.67 8.46 4.03
CA LEU A 21 -2.77 9.52 4.52
C LEU A 21 -1.34 9.19 4.10
N ALA A 22 -0.54 10.20 3.79
CA ALA A 22 0.87 10.03 3.43
C ALA A 22 1.76 10.01 4.65
N ALA A 23 2.85 9.26 4.57
CA ALA A 23 3.92 9.38 5.54
C ALA A 23 4.71 10.65 5.21
N GLY A 24 4.89 11.52 6.19
CA GLY A 24 5.57 12.79 6.04
C GLY A 24 6.00 13.40 7.37
N LEU A 25 6.71 14.52 7.29
CA LEU A 25 7.09 15.29 8.47
C LEU A 25 5.89 16.11 8.96
N ARG A 26 5.56 16.00 10.25
CA ARG A 26 4.55 16.81 10.92
C ARG A 26 5.15 18.15 11.37
N GLU A 27 4.27 19.08 11.76
CA GLU A 27 4.66 20.39 12.27
C GLU A 27 5.56 20.32 13.52
N ASP A 28 5.43 19.25 14.30
CA ASP A 28 6.24 18.98 15.50
C ASP A 28 7.61 18.35 15.19
N GLY A 29 7.96 18.18 13.91
CA GLY A 29 9.21 17.55 13.46
C GLY A 29 9.22 16.03 13.60
N THR A 30 8.12 15.40 14.02
CA THR A 30 7.98 13.94 14.01
C THR A 30 7.53 13.44 12.65
N PHE A 31 7.84 12.18 12.34
CA PHE A 31 7.36 11.54 11.12
C PHE A 31 6.03 10.81 11.37
N GLY A 32 5.10 10.90 10.44
CA GLY A 32 3.93 10.04 10.40
C GLY A 32 2.85 10.54 9.44
N ASP A 33 1.60 10.23 9.74
CA ASP A 33 0.49 10.45 8.82
C ASP A 33 0.16 11.94 8.64
N VAL A 34 0.14 12.36 7.37
CA VAL A 34 -0.18 13.70 6.89
C VAL A 34 -1.23 13.60 5.78
N GLU A 35 -2.24 14.45 5.83
CA GLU A 35 -3.25 14.52 4.77
C GLU A 35 -2.65 15.09 3.49
N THR A 36 -2.93 14.45 2.35
CA THR A 36 -2.49 14.93 1.04
C THR A 36 -3.65 14.99 0.05
N THR A 37 -3.58 15.95 -0.87
CA THR A 37 -4.60 16.15 -1.92
C THR A 37 -4.32 15.32 -3.17
N ILE A 38 -3.20 14.60 -3.22
CA ILE A 38 -2.78 13.82 -4.39
C ILE A 38 -3.55 12.51 -4.55
N ARG A 39 -4.31 12.08 -3.53
CA ARG A 39 -5.10 10.85 -3.54
C ARG A 39 -6.38 10.99 -2.76
N SER A 40 -7.38 10.20 -3.14
CA SER A 40 -8.69 10.19 -2.50
C SER A 40 -9.16 8.77 -2.12
N SER A 41 -8.21 7.83 -2.01
CA SER A 41 -8.49 6.43 -1.70
C SER A 41 -8.70 6.17 -0.20
N GLN A 42 -9.10 4.95 0.10
CA GLN A 42 -8.98 4.38 1.44
C GLN A 42 -7.91 3.30 1.44
N HIS A 43 -7.25 3.08 2.57
CA HIS A 43 -6.24 2.05 2.72
C HIS A 43 -6.33 1.31 4.05
N SER A 44 -5.71 0.14 4.08
CA SER A 44 -5.44 -0.66 5.27
C SER A 44 -4.11 -1.40 5.08
N TRP A 45 -3.54 -1.91 6.16
CA TRP A 45 -2.28 -2.64 6.15
C TRP A 45 -2.47 -4.10 6.60
N CYS A 46 -1.79 -5.02 5.92
CA CYS A 46 -1.66 -6.41 6.32
C CYS A 46 -0.58 -6.57 7.39
N GLN A 47 -0.85 -6.08 8.60
CA GLN A 47 0.11 -6.10 9.73
C GLN A 47 -0.38 -6.88 10.94
N HIS A 48 -1.60 -7.42 10.89
CA HIS A 48 -2.17 -8.21 11.98
C HIS A 48 -1.93 -9.70 11.74
N ASP A 49 -1.85 -10.46 12.83
CA ASP A 49 -1.50 -11.89 12.80
C ASP A 49 -2.32 -12.71 11.81
N ALA A 50 -3.64 -12.49 11.76
CA ALA A 50 -4.49 -13.24 10.83
C ALA A 50 -4.12 -13.04 9.34
N CYS A 51 -3.61 -11.86 8.97
CA CYS A 51 -3.18 -11.58 7.59
C CYS A 51 -1.75 -12.08 7.35
N LEU A 52 -0.84 -11.86 8.29
CA LEU A 52 0.56 -12.29 8.19
C LEU A 52 0.70 -13.83 8.16
N ASN A 53 -0.22 -14.54 8.80
CA ASN A 53 -0.24 -16.01 8.85
C ASN A 53 -1.14 -16.63 7.78
N ASP A 54 -1.76 -15.83 6.90
CA ASP A 54 -2.56 -16.36 5.81
C ASP A 54 -1.65 -17.02 4.74
N PRO A 55 -1.85 -18.29 4.39
CA PRO A 55 -0.99 -19.00 3.44
C PRO A 55 -0.93 -18.35 2.05
N LEU A 56 -2.01 -17.71 1.60
CA LEU A 56 -2.05 -17.03 0.30
C LEU A 56 -1.27 -15.72 0.35
N VAL A 57 -1.36 -14.98 1.47
CA VAL A 57 -0.57 -13.77 1.69
C VAL A 57 0.92 -14.11 1.73
N GLN A 58 1.32 -15.12 2.51
CA GLN A 58 2.70 -15.59 2.57
C GLN A 58 3.21 -16.07 1.20
N GLN A 59 2.37 -16.74 0.41
CA GLN A 59 2.72 -17.15 -0.95
C GLN A 59 2.95 -15.96 -1.89
N VAL A 60 2.18 -14.87 -1.74
CA VAL A 60 2.43 -13.63 -2.50
C VAL A 60 3.75 -13.00 -2.05
N ALA A 61 3.95 -12.81 -0.75
CA ALA A 61 5.17 -12.20 -0.20
C ALA A 61 6.44 -12.95 -0.65
N ARG A 62 6.45 -14.28 -0.53
CA ARG A 62 7.55 -15.14 -1.02
C ARG A 62 7.81 -14.98 -2.51
N ARG A 63 6.77 -14.91 -3.33
CA ARG A 63 6.92 -14.72 -4.78
C ARG A 63 7.51 -13.35 -5.12
N VAL A 64 7.07 -12.30 -4.44
CA VAL A 64 7.65 -10.95 -4.60
C VAL A 64 9.12 -10.97 -4.20
N ALA A 65 9.44 -11.49 -3.01
CA ALA A 65 10.82 -11.61 -2.51
C ALA A 65 11.72 -12.39 -3.48
N ASN A 66 11.22 -13.49 -4.05
CA ASN A 66 11.96 -14.28 -5.04
C ASN A 66 12.18 -13.53 -6.35
N VAL A 67 11.25 -12.70 -6.82
CA VAL A 67 11.43 -11.94 -8.07
C VAL A 67 12.34 -10.74 -7.85
N THR A 68 12.22 -10.04 -6.72
CA THR A 68 13.02 -8.86 -6.40
C THR A 68 14.37 -9.18 -5.80
N GLN A 69 14.63 -10.46 -5.47
CA GLN A 69 15.83 -10.91 -4.75
C GLN A 69 16.03 -10.14 -3.42
N THR A 70 14.93 -9.69 -2.81
CA THR A 70 14.92 -8.92 -1.57
C THR A 70 14.23 -9.75 -0.48
N PRO A 71 14.85 -9.97 0.69
CA PRO A 71 14.23 -10.70 1.79
C PRO A 71 12.89 -10.09 2.21
N GLU A 72 11.91 -10.93 2.57
CA GLU A 72 10.58 -10.47 3.02
C GLU A 72 10.66 -9.51 4.21
N THR A 73 11.66 -9.67 5.08
CA THR A 73 11.91 -8.81 6.25
C THR A 73 12.28 -7.36 5.90
N ASN A 74 12.68 -7.11 4.66
CA ASN A 74 13.07 -5.79 4.18
C ASN A 74 11.92 -5.10 3.43
N ALA A 75 10.78 -5.77 3.28
CA ALA A 75 9.59 -5.20 2.68
C ALA A 75 8.69 -4.58 3.74
N GLU A 76 8.03 -3.48 3.39
CA GLU A 76 6.88 -2.99 4.15
C GLU A 76 5.75 -4.03 4.14
N HIS A 77 4.86 -3.97 5.13
CA HIS A 77 3.66 -4.78 5.12
C HIS A 77 2.81 -4.47 3.87
N ALA A 78 2.14 -5.48 3.32
CA ALA A 78 1.30 -5.26 2.14
C ALA A 78 0.19 -4.24 2.44
N GLN A 79 0.17 -3.14 1.69
CA GLN A 79 -0.90 -2.15 1.74
C GLN A 79 -2.05 -2.57 0.82
N LEU A 80 -3.27 -2.50 1.34
CA LEU A 80 -4.49 -2.69 0.57
C LEU A 80 -5.12 -1.33 0.33
N VAL A 81 -5.30 -0.98 -0.94
CA VAL A 81 -5.86 0.32 -1.34
C VAL A 81 -7.17 0.10 -2.06
N TYR A 82 -8.21 0.82 -1.63
CA TYR A 82 -9.54 0.81 -2.21
C TYR A 82 -9.86 2.17 -2.84
N TYR A 83 -10.23 2.12 -4.11
CA TYR A 83 -10.75 3.25 -4.87
C TYR A 83 -12.24 3.01 -5.11
N HIS A 84 -13.10 3.92 -4.66
CA HIS A 84 -14.52 3.81 -4.96
C HIS A 84 -14.75 4.07 -6.46
N ALA A 85 -15.73 3.38 -7.02
CA ALA A 85 -16.05 3.51 -8.42
C ALA A 85 -16.60 4.91 -8.74
N CYS A 86 -16.24 5.42 -9.91
CA CYS A 86 -16.88 6.58 -10.48
C CYS A 86 -18.34 6.28 -10.84
N ALA A 87 -19.26 7.22 -10.59
CA ALA A 87 -20.61 7.12 -11.12
C ALA A 87 -20.64 7.19 -12.66
N ARG A 88 -19.71 7.94 -13.25
CA ARG A 88 -19.50 8.09 -14.70
C ARG A 88 -18.06 8.51 -15.00
N VAL A 89 -17.58 8.24 -16.21
CA VAL A 89 -16.25 8.68 -16.65
C VAL A 89 -16.16 10.21 -16.56
N GLY A 90 -15.12 10.72 -15.90
CA GLY A 90 -14.90 12.16 -15.72
C GLY A 90 -15.68 12.80 -14.57
N ASP A 91 -16.34 12.03 -13.71
CA ASP A 91 -16.98 12.58 -12.51
C ASP A 91 -15.93 13.20 -11.56
N PRO A 92 -16.12 14.44 -11.06
CA PRO A 92 -15.16 15.06 -10.15
C PRO A 92 -15.02 14.32 -8.82
N ASN A 93 -15.99 13.50 -8.44
CA ASN A 93 -15.92 12.69 -7.22
C ASN A 93 -15.30 11.30 -7.46
N CYS A 94 -14.77 11.03 -8.65
CA CYS A 94 -14.01 9.81 -8.92
C CYS A 94 -12.87 9.65 -7.92
N ALA A 95 -12.67 8.44 -7.40
CA ALA A 95 -11.46 8.14 -6.66
C ALA A 95 -10.25 8.21 -7.60
N PHE A 96 -9.16 8.85 -7.17
CA PHE A 96 -7.95 8.99 -7.97
C PHE A 96 -6.67 8.84 -7.16
N TYR A 97 -5.58 8.59 -7.88
CA TYR A 97 -4.22 8.78 -7.39
C TYR A 97 -3.46 9.57 -8.46
N GLY A 98 -3.08 10.80 -8.14
CA GLY A 98 -2.32 11.66 -9.02
C GLY A 98 -0.91 11.10 -9.26
N ARG A 99 -0.24 11.58 -10.31
CA ARG A 99 1.15 11.24 -10.59
C ARG A 99 2.05 11.69 -9.45
N HIS A 100 2.87 10.78 -8.92
CA HIS A 100 3.79 11.02 -7.82
C HIS A 100 4.98 10.06 -7.94
N SER A 101 5.90 10.13 -6.97
CA SER A 101 6.93 9.12 -6.73
C SER A 101 6.64 8.48 -5.37
N ASP A 102 6.90 7.18 -5.23
CA ASP A 102 6.87 6.48 -3.93
C ASP A 102 8.05 6.86 -3.01
N TYR A 103 8.93 7.73 -3.51
CA TYR A 103 10.02 8.32 -2.77
C TYR A 103 9.55 9.40 -1.81
N LEU A 104 10.03 9.36 -0.56
CA LEU A 104 9.82 10.42 0.42
C LEU A 104 11.10 11.24 0.58
N ASP A 105 11.01 12.54 0.82
CA ASP A 105 12.21 13.39 0.99
C ASP A 105 13.13 12.87 2.13
N GLY A 106 12.54 12.27 3.16
CA GLY A 106 13.28 11.61 4.25
C GLY A 106 14.04 10.35 3.85
N ASP A 107 13.90 9.88 2.62
CA ASP A 107 14.60 8.70 2.09
C ASP A 107 15.97 9.05 1.50
N LEU A 108 16.31 10.34 1.32
CA LEU A 108 17.61 10.81 0.80
C LEU A 108 18.79 10.30 1.62
N GLU A 109 18.58 10.20 2.93
CA GLU A 109 19.62 9.82 3.88
C GLU A 109 19.47 8.37 4.37
N ARG A 110 18.46 7.63 3.88
CA ARG A 110 18.20 6.26 4.30
C ARG A 110 18.77 5.28 3.29
N LEU A 111 19.34 4.17 3.80
CA LEU A 111 19.70 3.02 2.99
C LEU A 111 18.42 2.30 2.52
N GLN A 112 17.76 2.88 1.54
CA GLN A 112 16.61 2.29 0.87
C GLN A 112 17.10 1.29 -0.18
N GLY A 113 16.52 0.09 -0.22
CA GLY A 113 16.78 -0.89 -1.27
C GLY A 113 16.29 -0.42 -2.65
N VAL A 114 16.38 -1.28 -3.66
CA VAL A 114 15.87 -0.97 -5.01
C VAL A 114 14.35 -0.75 -4.93
N ARG A 115 13.89 0.50 -5.10
CA ARG A 115 12.46 0.80 -5.31
C ARG A 115 12.16 0.83 -6.80
N ILE A 116 11.09 0.15 -7.21
CA ILE A 116 10.56 0.22 -8.56
C ILE A 116 9.89 1.59 -8.68
N TYR A 117 10.37 2.44 -9.60
CA TYR A 117 9.66 3.68 -9.95
C TYR A 117 8.34 3.30 -10.63
N THR A 118 7.22 3.65 -10.00
CA THR A 118 5.86 3.51 -10.55
C THR A 118 5.27 4.85 -10.90
#